data_AF-A0AAD7AHJ2-F1
#
_entry.id   AF-A0AAD7AHJ2-F1
#
_cell.length_a   1.000
_cell.length_b   1.000
_cell.length_c   1.000
_cell.angle_alpha   90.00
_cell.angle_beta   90.00
_cell.angle_gamma   90.00
#
_symmetry.space_group_name_H-M   'P 1'
#
loop_
_entity.id
_entity.type
_entity.pdbx_description
1 polymer ?
#
loop_
_entity_poly.entity_id
_entity_poly.type
_entity_poly.pdbx_seq_one_letter_code
_entity_poly.pdbx_strand_id
1 'polypeptide(L)'
;MADLNDPAIDAAYQDVRSDKTDTNWLLLDYKNDRSDKLMVTSTGTGGLDELRDALDDGKASYAYARVPFANDKESTREKFILVVRARCLAVATIPNL
;
A
#
# COMPACT_ATOMS: atom_id res chain seq x y z
N MET A 1 -11.69 -3.89 14.42
CA MET A 1 -10.90 -4.86 13.61
C MET A 1 -11.21 -4.50 12.18
N ALA A 2 -10.21 -4.28 11.33
CA ALA A 2 -10.47 -3.85 9.95
C ALA A 2 -11.21 -4.95 9.18
N ASP A 3 -12.31 -4.59 8.52
CA ASP A 3 -13.11 -5.47 7.68
C ASP A 3 -12.47 -5.59 6.29
N LEU A 4 -11.93 -6.79 6.00
CA LEU A 4 -11.29 -7.16 4.73
C LEU A 4 -12.19 -8.07 3.87
N ASN A 5 -13.51 -8.01 4.05
CA ASN A 5 -14.46 -8.96 3.44
C ASN A 5 -14.63 -8.80 1.90
N ASP A 6 -13.90 -7.88 1.26
CA ASP A 6 -14.02 -7.66 -0.16
C ASP A 6 -13.14 -8.65 -0.95
N PRO A 7 -13.72 -9.51 -1.81
CA PRO A 7 -12.96 -10.48 -2.59
C PRO A 7 -11.96 -9.83 -3.56
N ALA A 8 -12.15 -8.55 -3.92
CA ALA A 8 -11.18 -7.83 -4.74
C ALA A 8 -9.83 -7.62 -4.01
N ILE A 9 -9.84 -7.55 -2.67
CA ILE A 9 -8.61 -7.42 -1.88
C ILE A 9 -7.80 -8.71 -1.96
N ASP A 10 -8.45 -9.87 -1.82
CA ASP A 10 -7.78 -11.16 -1.96
C ASP A 10 -7.21 -11.31 -3.37
N ALA A 11 -8.00 -11.00 -4.41
CA ALA A 11 -7.54 -11.05 -5.79
C ALA A 11 -6.32 -10.14 -6.04
N ALA A 12 -6.36 -8.87 -5.62
CA ALA A 12 -5.25 -7.93 -5.78
C ALA A 12 -4.01 -8.36 -4.98
N TYR A 13 -4.21 -8.92 -3.78
CA TYR A 13 -3.13 -9.45 -2.95
C TYR A 13 -2.48 -10.68 -3.58
N GLN A 14 -3.27 -11.60 -4.14
CA GLN A 14 -2.75 -12.75 -4.88
C GLN A 14 -1.99 -12.30 -6.12
N ASP A 15 -2.44 -11.26 -6.83
CA ASP A 15 -1.73 -10.71 -7.99
C ASP A 15 -0.33 -10.20 -7.62
N VAL A 16 -0.21 -9.36 -6.57
CA VAL A 16 1.10 -8.86 -6.11
C VAL A 16 2.02 -9.98 -5.60
N ARG A 17 1.42 -11.05 -5.06
CA ARG A 17 2.17 -12.23 -4.62
C ARG A 17 2.55 -13.16 -5.78
N SER A 18 1.83 -13.09 -6.90
CA SER A 18 2.07 -13.94 -8.05
C SER A 18 3.13 -13.33 -8.95
N ASP A 19 4.21 -14.06 -9.19
CA ASP A 19 5.27 -13.68 -10.15
C ASP A 19 4.81 -13.78 -11.61
N LYS A 20 3.55 -14.16 -11.82
CA LYS A 20 2.91 -14.23 -13.13
C LYS A 20 2.37 -12.88 -13.58
N THR A 21 2.18 -11.93 -12.68
CA THR A 21 1.62 -10.61 -13.01
C THR A 21 2.65 -9.52 -12.79
N ASP A 22 2.59 -8.51 -13.67
CA ASP A 22 3.44 -7.32 -13.60
C ASP A 22 3.05 -6.40 -12.42
N THR A 23 1.90 -6.66 -11.78
CA THR A 23 1.42 -5.94 -10.61
C THR A 23 2.40 -6.10 -9.46
N ASN A 24 3.08 -5.01 -9.12
CA ASN A 24 4.10 -4.99 -8.08
C ASN A 24 3.58 -4.39 -6.80
N TRP A 25 2.50 -3.62 -6.83
CA TRP A 25 1.96 -3.01 -5.64
C TRP A 25 0.44 -2.85 -5.66
N LEU A 26 -0.14 -2.78 -4.47
CA LEU A 26 -1.54 -2.51 -4.22
C LEU A 26 -1.67 -1.48 -3.09
N LEU A 27 -2.72 -0.67 -3.17
CA LEU A 27 -3.10 0.32 -2.18
C LEU A 27 -4.52 0.04 -1.68
N LEU A 28 -4.64 -0.05 -0.37
CA LEU A 28 -5.88 -0.22 0.36
C LEU A 28 -6.19 1.04 1.14
N ASP A 29 -7.39 1.56 0.98
CA ASP A 29 -7.90 2.67 1.78
C ASP A 29 -9.17 2.28 2.52
N TYR A 30 -9.47 3.01 3.59
CA TYR A 30 -10.76 2.94 4.21
C TYR A 30 -11.83 3.61 3.35
N LYS A 31 -12.98 2.96 3.21
CA LYS A 31 -14.12 3.51 2.49
C LYS A 31 -14.70 4.77 3.16
N ASN A 32 -14.56 4.89 4.48
CA ASN A 32 -15.06 6.01 5.27
C ASN A 32 -14.27 6.12 6.58
N ASP A 33 -13.99 7.32 7.08
CA ASP A 33 -13.29 7.57 8.36
C ASP A 33 -13.94 6.87 9.57
N ARG A 34 -15.23 6.53 9.49
CA ARG A 34 -15.98 5.83 10.55
C ARG A 34 -16.24 4.35 10.26
N SER A 35 -15.86 3.83 9.10
CA SER A 35 -16.07 2.43 8.76
C SER A 35 -14.75 1.69 8.74
N ASP A 36 -14.72 0.54 9.39
CA ASP A 36 -13.57 -0.37 9.39
C ASP A 36 -13.34 -1.08 8.03
N LYS A 37 -14.16 -0.78 7.01
CA LYS A 37 -14.12 -1.43 5.69
C LYS A 37 -12.98 -0.90 4.83
N LEU A 38 -12.07 -1.79 4.46
CA LEU A 38 -11.01 -1.53 3.49
C LEU A 38 -11.49 -1.81 2.06
N MET A 39 -10.94 -1.07 1.10
CA MET A 39 -11.15 -1.30 -0.32
C MET A 39 -9.85 -1.09 -1.09
N VAL A 40 -9.69 -1.80 -2.21
CA VAL A 40 -8.58 -1.57 -3.14
C VAL A 40 -8.85 -0.25 -3.86
N THR A 41 -7.96 0.72 -3.67
CA THR A 41 -8.04 2.02 -4.33
C THR A 41 -7.28 2.00 -5.64
N SER A 42 -6.09 1.41 -5.64
CA SER A 42 -5.22 1.41 -6.80
C SER A 42 -4.27 0.22 -6.75
N THR A 43 -3.90 -0.27 -7.92
CA THR A 43 -2.85 -1.25 -8.13
C THR A 43 -1.94 -0.75 -9.25
N GLY A 44 -0.69 -1.19 -9.26
CA GLY A 44 0.25 -0.72 -10.27
C GLY A 44 1.51 -1.56 -10.37
N THR A 45 2.33 -1.21 -11.35
CA THR A 45 3.53 -1.97 -11.75
C THR A 45 4.82 -1.16 -11.57
N GLY A 46 4.75 0.17 -11.38
CA GLY A 46 5.94 1.05 -11.26
C GLY A 46 6.58 1.09 -9.87
N GLY A 47 6.24 0.14 -8.99
CA GLY A 47 6.96 -0.09 -7.73
C GLY A 47 6.74 0.99 -6.67
N LEU A 48 7.83 1.40 -6.01
CA LEU A 48 7.78 2.27 -4.82
C LEU A 48 7.52 3.75 -5.14
N ASP A 49 8.02 4.27 -6.27
CA ASP A 49 7.81 5.68 -6.66
C ASP A 49 6.33 5.95 -6.97
N GLU A 50 5.70 5.11 -7.80
CA GLU A 50 4.25 5.23 -8.07
C GLU A 50 3.40 5.06 -6.80
N LEU A 51 3.76 4.10 -5.95
CA LEU A 51 3.07 3.87 -4.69
C LEU A 51 3.19 5.09 -3.76
N ARG A 52 4.34 5.76 -3.76
CA ARG A 52 4.54 7.00 -2.98
C ARG A 52 3.63 8.11 -3.48
N ASP A 53 3.51 8.29 -4.79
CA ASP A 53 2.67 9.33 -5.40
C ASP A 53 1.16 9.03 -5.25
N ALA A 54 0.78 7.74 -5.21
CA ALA A 54 -0.59 7.31 -4.99
C ALA A 54 -1.04 7.44 -3.52
N LEU A 55 -0.10 7.54 -2.58
CA LEU A 55 -0.41 7.67 -1.16
C LEU A 55 -0.79 9.11 -0.80
N ASP A 56 -1.97 9.27 -0.23
CA ASP A 56 -2.53 10.57 0.20
C ASP A 56 -2.22 10.84 1.69
N ASP A 57 -1.75 12.03 2.02
CA ASP A 57 -1.38 12.43 3.39
C ASP A 57 -2.60 12.68 4.29
N GLY A 58 -3.78 12.86 3.70
CA GLY A 58 -5.02 13.16 4.40
C GLY A 58 -5.74 11.96 5.01
N LYS A 59 -5.42 10.73 4.57
CA LYS A 59 -6.12 9.49 4.96
C LYS A 59 -5.18 8.41 5.50
N ALA A 60 -5.74 7.49 6.28
CA ALA A 60 -5.05 6.28 6.69
C ALA A 60 -5.14 5.25 5.56
N SER A 61 -3.98 4.76 5.12
CA SER A 61 -3.84 3.90 3.95
C SER A 61 -2.87 2.78 4.24
N TYR A 62 -3.11 1.62 3.64
CA TYR A 62 -2.23 0.46 3.68
C TYR A 62 -1.75 0.15 2.28
N ALA A 63 -0.44 0.13 2.10
CA ALA A 63 0.18 -0.17 0.83
C ALA A 63 0.96 -1.47 0.95
N TYR A 64 0.87 -2.34 -0.05
CA TYR A 64 1.62 -3.58 -0.10
C TYR A 64 2.36 -3.67 -1.42
N ALA A 65 3.68 -3.82 -1.37
CA ALA A 65 4.53 -3.81 -2.55
C ALA A 65 5.52 -4.99 -2.54
N ARG A 66 5.73 -5.58 -3.71
CA ARG A 66 6.79 -6.54 -4.02
C ARG A 66 7.94 -5.79 -4.68
N VAL A 67 9.14 -5.95 -4.13
CA VAL A 67 10.37 -5.40 -4.69
C VAL A 67 11.36 -6.54 -4.95
N PRO A 68 11.73 -6.80 -6.21
CA PRO A 68 12.80 -7.74 -6.52
C PRO A 68 14.13 -7.14 -6.07
N PHE A 69 14.75 -7.75 -5.07
CA PHE A 69 16.06 -7.33 -4.58
C PHE A 69 17.12 -8.33 -5.05
N ALA A 70 17.90 -7.92 -6.05
CA ALA A 70 19.06 -8.69 -6.53
C ALA A 70 20.32 -8.17 -5.82
N ASN A 71 20.85 -8.94 -4.88
CA ASN A 71 22.13 -8.60 -4.23
C ASN A 71 23.34 -9.19 -4.99
N ASP A 72 23.12 -10.21 -5.81
CA ASP A 72 24.13 -10.90 -6.60
C ASP A 72 23.49 -11.52 -7.85
N LYS A 73 24.29 -11.78 -8.90
CA LYS A 73 23.81 -12.24 -10.23
C LYS A 73 23.00 -13.54 -10.22
N GLU A 74 23.06 -14.30 -9.13
CA GLU A 74 22.45 -15.64 -9.00
C GLU A 74 21.34 -15.72 -7.94
N SER A 75 20.96 -14.60 -7.30
CA SER A 75 19.88 -14.60 -6.31
C SER A 75 19.09 -13.29 -6.34
N THR A 76 18.13 -13.24 -7.25
CA THR A 76 16.96 -12.37 -7.13
C THR A 76 16.09 -12.90 -6.00
N ARG A 77 16.01 -12.16 -4.89
CA ARG A 77 15.10 -12.44 -3.79
C ARG A 77 13.98 -11.43 -3.81
N GLU A 78 12.76 -11.91 -3.91
CA GLU A 78 11.57 -11.09 -3.74
C GLU A 78 11.43 -10.68 -2.28
N LYS A 79 11.34 -9.39 -2.03
CA LYS A 79 11.01 -8.83 -0.73
C LYS A 79 9.63 -8.21 -0.80
N PHE A 80 8.85 -8.43 0.25
CA PHE A 80 7.54 -7.83 0.41
C PHE A 80 7.62 -6.72 1.45
N ILE A 81 7.01 -5.58 1.14
CA ILE A 81 7.00 -4.39 1.98
C ILE A 81 5.53 -4.07 2.25
N LEU A 82 5.17 -4.04 3.53
CA LEU A 82 3.91 -3.50 4.00
C LEU A 82 4.16 -2.09 4.53
N VAL A 83 3.57 -1.10 3.87
CA VAL A 83 3.60 0.29 4.29
C VAL A 83 2.30 0.59 5.00
N VAL A 84 2.39 0.90 6.29
CA VAL A 84 1.25 1.38 7.07
C VAL A 84 1.39 2.88 7.20
N ARG A 85 0.50 3.62 6.54
CA ARG A 85 0.42 5.06 6.71
C ARG A 85 -0.74 5.38 7.64
N ALA A 86 -0.42 5.88 8.83
CA ALA A 86 -1.39 6.46 9.73
C ALA A 86 -1.46 7.97 9.51
N ARG A 87 -2.67 8.51 9.48
CA ARG A 87 -2.91 9.96 9.42
C ARG A 87 -2.20 10.62 10.61
N CYS A 88 -1.14 11.36 10.35
CA CYS A 88 -0.58 12.25 11.34
C CYS A 88 -1.44 13.51 11.37
N LEU A 89 -2.36 13.59 12.32
CA LEU A 89 -3.10 14.82 12.58
C LEU A 89 -2.16 15.81 13.28
N ALA A 90 -1.19 16.35 12.55
CA ALA A 90 -0.35 17.44 13.04
C ALA A 90 -1.17 18.73 13.00
N VAL A 91 -2.03 18.92 14.02
CA VAL A 91 -2.33 20.25 14.53
C VAL A 91 -1.03 20.79 15.12
N ALA A 92 -0.28 21.53 14.31
CA ALA A 92 0.86 22.31 14.76
C ALA A 92 0.91 23.64 14.01
N THR A 93 -0.18 24.41 14.06
CA THR A 93 -0.04 25.86 14.11
C THR A 93 0.45 26.21 15.51
N ILE A 94 1.77 26.23 15.71
CA ILE A 94 2.36 27.06 16.76
C ILE A 94 2.53 28.44 16.09
N PRO A 95 1.61 29.39 16.30
CA PRO A 95 1.89 30.76 15.92
C PRO A 95 3.04 31.25 16.81
N ASN A 96 4.13 31.58 16.16
CA ASN A 96 5.22 32.44 16.60
C ASN A 96 4.99 33.14 17.96
N LEU A 97 5.69 32.68 18.99
CA LEU A 97 5.93 33.40 20.26
C LEU A 97 7.41 33.28 20.60
#